data_AF-A0A2N1P606-F1
#
_entry.id   AF-A0A2N1P606-F1
#
_cell.length_a   1.000
_cell.length_b   1.000
_cell.length_c   1.000
_cell.angle_alpha   90.00
_cell.angle_beta   90.00
_cell.angle_gamma   90.00
#
_symmetry.space_group_name_H-M   'P 1'
#
loop_
_entity.id
_entity.type
_entity.pdbx_description
1 polymer ?
#
loop_
_entity_poly.entity_id
_entity_poly.type
_entity_poly.pdbx_seq_one_letter_code
_entity_poly.pdbx_strand_id
1 'polypeptide(L)'
;MNEIMQNVMAQFSDPSGLFITTRTFIQDRFGTPGLIAAAILLVSIAGMILSKAVKMSFDILRYVVIPAVAVTFIGTYFLPLSFVYIFPVTVAFFSIVLIVKG
;
A
#
# COMPACT_ATOMS: atom_id res chain seq x y z
N MET A 1 -3.89 34.75 3.40
CA MET A 1 -3.83 33.31 3.08
C MET A 1 -2.99 32.59 4.12
N ASN A 2 -3.52 32.05 5.21
CA ASN A 2 -4.52 32.47 6.19
C ASN A 2 -4.20 31.54 7.38
N GLU A 3 -4.20 32.02 8.61
CA GLU A 3 -3.79 31.28 9.82
C GLU A 3 -4.40 29.86 9.95
N ILE A 4 -5.56 29.66 9.33
CA ILE A 4 -6.23 28.36 9.14
C ILE A 4 -5.33 27.34 8.41
N MET A 5 -4.64 27.73 7.33
CA MET A 5 -3.74 26.87 6.56
C MET A 5 -2.49 26.49 7.38
N GLN A 6 -1.98 27.39 8.22
CA GLN A 6 -0.86 27.11 9.12
C GLN A 6 -1.27 26.20 10.28
N ASN A 7 -2.44 26.40 10.88
CA ASN A 7 -2.94 25.52 11.94
C ASN A 7 -3.25 24.11 11.43
N VAL A 8 -3.79 23.99 10.21
CA VAL A 8 -4.02 22.69 9.57
C VAL A 8 -2.68 21.99 9.28
N MET A 9 -1.70 22.70 8.70
CA MET A 9 -0.37 22.13 8.46
C MET A 9 0.38 21.76 9.76
N ALA A 10 0.22 22.55 10.82
CA ALA A 10 0.80 22.26 12.14
C ALA A 10 0.15 21.03 12.80
N GLN A 11 -1.17 20.87 12.69
CA GLN A 11 -1.89 19.67 13.15
C GLN A 11 -1.46 18.40 12.42
N PHE A 12 -1.15 18.48 11.12
CA PHE A 12 -0.63 17.35 10.35
C PHE A 12 0.85 17.08 10.62
N SER A 13 1.63 18.08 11.03
CA SER A 13 3.06 17.91 11.35
C SER A 13 3.32 17.24 12.71
N ASP A 14 2.32 17.23 13.60
CA ASP A 14 2.42 16.61 14.91
C ASP A 14 1.38 15.49 15.09
N PRO A 15 1.59 14.32 14.44
CA PRO A 15 0.65 13.20 14.48
C PRO A 15 0.38 12.70 15.91
N SER A 16 1.29 13.00 16.84
CA SER A 16 1.12 12.71 18.26
C SER A 16 -0.03 13.51 18.90
N GLY A 17 -0.20 14.78 18.51
CA GLY A 17 -1.23 15.67 19.03
C GLY A 17 -2.64 15.25 18.61
N LEU A 18 -2.83 14.89 17.33
CA LEU A 18 -4.11 14.39 16.82
C LEU A 18 -4.54 13.08 17.52
N PHE A 19 -3.59 12.20 17.81
CA PHE A 19 -3.86 10.93 18.48
C PHE A 19 -4.31 11.15 19.93
N ILE A 20 -3.64 12.07 20.64
CA ILE A 20 -3.99 12.43 22.02
C ILE A 20 -5.39 13.07 22.04
N THR A 21 -5.66 14.07 21.21
CA THR A 21 -6.97 14.74 21.16
C THR A 21 -8.11 13.76 20.85
N THR A 22 -7.92 12.85 19.90
CA THR A 22 -8.93 11.86 19.51
C THR A 22 -9.16 10.84 20.64
N ARG A 23 -8.09 10.42 21.33
CA ARG A 23 -8.18 9.52 22.49
C ARG A 23 -9.00 10.16 23.61
N THR A 24 -8.71 11.41 23.98
CA THR A 24 -9.44 12.10 25.05
C THR A 24 -10.91 12.27 24.68
N PHE A 25 -11.20 12.65 23.43
CA PHE A 25 -12.58 12.78 22.94
C PHE A 25 -13.38 11.46 23.05
N ILE A 26 -12.79 10.34 22.65
CA ILE A 26 -13.44 9.02 22.74
C ILE A 26 -13.62 8.62 24.21
N GLN A 27 -12.63 8.86 25.05
CA GLN A 27 -12.69 8.56 26.48
C GLN A 27 -13.78 9.37 27.19
N ASP A 28 -13.90 10.65 26.89
CA ASP A 28 -14.87 11.54 27.54
C ASP A 28 -16.31 11.25 27.12
N ARG A 29 -16.52 10.72 25.90
CA ARG A 29 -17.86 10.42 25.37
C ARG A 29 -18.31 8.98 25.55
N PHE A 30 -17.40 8.02 25.47
CA PHE A 30 -17.70 6.59 25.43
C PHE A 30 -16.97 5.80 26.52
N GLY A 31 -16.14 6.46 27.33
CA GLY A 31 -15.39 5.83 28.41
C GLY A 31 -14.32 4.84 27.93
N THR A 32 -13.82 4.07 28.90
CA THR A 32 -12.89 2.95 28.66
C THR A 32 -13.38 1.93 27.63
N PRO A 33 -14.67 1.51 27.60
CA PRO A 33 -15.13 0.54 26.59
C PRO A 33 -15.09 1.12 25.16
N GLY A 34 -15.35 2.42 24.98
CA GLY A 34 -15.26 3.08 23.67
C GLY A 34 -13.82 3.13 23.12
N LEU A 35 -12.84 3.35 23.99
CA LEU A 35 -11.42 3.31 23.62
C LEU A 35 -10.99 1.92 23.13
N ILE A 36 -11.44 0.86 23.81
CA ILE A 36 -11.13 -0.52 23.43
C ILE A 36 -11.75 -0.84 22.07
N ALA A 37 -13.01 -0.46 21.86
CA ALA A 37 -13.69 -0.66 20.58
C ALA A 37 -12.99 0.07 19.42
N ALA A 38 -12.56 1.33 19.64
CA ALA A 38 -11.81 2.09 18.64
C ALA A 38 -10.46 1.45 18.30
N ALA A 39 -9.74 0.92 19.29
CA ALA A 39 -8.48 0.20 19.07
C ALA A 39 -8.69 -1.08 18.25
N ILE A 40 -9.71 -1.87 18.58
CA ILE A 40 -10.06 -3.10 17.83
C ILE A 40 -10.41 -2.78 16.38
N LEU A 41 -11.18 -1.71 16.16
CA LEU A 41 -11.53 -1.24 14.82
C LEU A 41 -10.28 -0.86 14.01
N LEU A 42 -9.35 -0.11 14.61
CA LEU A 42 -8.09 0.26 13.96
C LEU A 42 -7.26 -0.97 13.57
N VAL A 43 -7.12 -1.93 14.48
CA VAL A 43 -6.41 -3.19 14.22
C VAL A 43 -7.11 -3.99 13.11
N SER A 44 -8.44 -4.01 13.10
CA SER A 44 -9.23 -4.72 12.08
C SER A 44 -9.03 -4.11 10.69
N ILE A 45 -9.05 -2.78 10.58
CA ILE A 45 -8.76 -2.07 9.33
C ILE A 45 -7.32 -2.33 8.88
N ALA A 46 -6.36 -2.21 9.79
CA ALA A 46 -4.95 -2.47 9.48
C ALA A 46 -4.75 -3.91 8.98
N GLY A 47 -5.36 -4.90 9.64
CA GLY A 47 -5.33 -6.30 9.23
C GLY A 47 -6.00 -6.54 7.87
N MET A 48 -7.11 -5.87 7.58
CA MET A 48 -7.76 -5.95 6.27
C MET A 48 -6.87 -5.39 5.15
N ILE A 49 -6.19 -4.27 5.39
CA ILE A 49 -5.25 -3.68 4.42
C ILE A 49 -4.05 -4.61 4.22
N LEU A 50 -3.47 -5.13 5.31
CA LEU A 50 -2.33 -6.06 5.24
C LEU A 50 -2.68 -7.32 4.45
N SER A 51 -3.84 -7.94 4.71
CA SER A 51 -4.26 -9.15 4.00
C SER A 51 -4.45 -8.92 2.50
N LYS A 52 -5.05 -7.78 2.10
CA LYS A 52 -5.17 -7.38 0.70
C LYS A 52 -3.80 -7.13 0.06
N ALA A 53 -2.90 -6.43 0.77
CA ALA A 53 -1.56 -6.14 0.29
C ALA A 53 -0.74 -7.43 0.06
N VAL A 54 -0.81 -8.38 1.01
CA VAL A 54 -0.14 -9.69 0.87
C VAL A 54 -0.68 -10.45 -0.33
N LYS A 55 -2.00 -10.52 -0.50
CA LYS A 55 -2.61 -11.18 -1.66
C LYS A 55 -2.17 -10.54 -2.97
N MET A 56 -2.16 -9.21 -3.04
CA MET A 56 -1.71 -8.47 -4.21
C MET A 56 -0.23 -8.74 -4.52
N SER A 57 0.63 -8.79 -3.51
CA SER A 57 2.05 -9.15 -3.68
C SER A 57 2.23 -10.56 -4.26
N PHE A 58 1.45 -11.54 -3.80
CA PHE A 58 1.47 -12.89 -4.38
C PHE A 58 0.98 -12.91 -5.83
N ASP A 59 -0.06 -12.14 -6.15
CA ASP A 59 -0.58 -12.04 -7.51
C ASP A 59 0.45 -11.37 -8.45
N ILE A 60 1.14 -10.32 -8.00
CA ILE A 60 2.24 -9.69 -8.77
C ILE A 60 3.35 -10.69 -9.03
N LEU A 61 3.79 -11.44 -8.01
CA LEU A 61 4.83 -12.46 -8.19
C LEU A 61 4.39 -13.51 -9.23
N ARG A 62 3.17 -14.02 -9.09
CA ARG A 62 2.65 -15.11 -9.93
C ARG A 62 2.38 -14.69 -11.37
N TYR A 63 1.80 -13.51 -11.58
CA TYR A 63 1.31 -13.07 -12.89
C TYR A 63 2.19 -12.05 -13.59
N VAL A 64 3.12 -11.42 -12.88
CA VAL A 64 4.06 -10.45 -13.46
C VAL A 64 5.47 -11.01 -13.43
N VAL A 65 6.01 -11.29 -12.25
CA VAL A 65 7.44 -11.59 -12.10
C VAL A 65 7.81 -12.91 -12.76
N ILE A 66 7.13 -14.01 -12.43
CA ILE A 66 7.42 -15.34 -13.00
C ILE A 66 7.35 -15.33 -14.54
N PRO A 67 6.25 -14.89 -15.18
CA PRO A 67 6.17 -14.86 -16.64
C PRO A 67 7.12 -13.84 -17.27
N ALA A 68 7.37 -12.68 -16.64
CA ALA A 68 8.34 -11.71 -17.14
C ALA A 68 9.75 -12.30 -17.17
N VAL A 69 10.18 -12.99 -16.11
CA VAL A 69 11.50 -13.66 -16.08
C VAL A 69 11.57 -14.72 -17.18
N ALA A 70 10.53 -15.57 -17.31
CA ALA A 70 10.51 -16.62 -18.33
C ALA A 70 10.61 -16.06 -19.76
N VAL A 71 9.80 -15.05 -20.09
CA VAL A 71 9.82 -14.40 -21.42
C VAL A 71 11.11 -13.64 -21.65
N THR A 72 11.66 -12.97 -20.64
CA THR A 72 12.94 -12.27 -20.75
C THR A 72 14.05 -13.26 -21.05
N PHE A 73 14.11 -14.39 -20.34
CA PHE A 73 15.12 -15.42 -20.53
C PHE A 73 15.10 -15.98 -21.96
N ILE A 74 13.91 -16.29 -22.47
CA ILE A 74 13.70 -16.70 -23.87
C ILE A 74 14.12 -15.57 -24.82
N GLY A 75 13.71 -14.33 -24.55
CA GLY A 75 14.04 -13.15 -25.37
C GLY A 75 15.54 -12.91 -25.50
N THR A 76 16.29 -12.99 -24.39
CA THR A 76 17.76 -12.89 -24.38
C THR A 76 18.46 -13.99 -25.17
N TYR A 77 17.82 -15.15 -25.34
CA TYR A 77 18.41 -16.23 -26.13
C TYR A 77 18.35 -15.94 -27.64
N PHE A 78 17.28 -15.27 -28.11
CA PHE A 78 17.06 -14.99 -29.52
C PHE A 78 17.47 -13.57 -29.96
N LEU A 79 17.55 -12.62 -29.03
CA LEU A 79 17.86 -11.22 -29.32
C LEU A 79 19.24 -10.84 -28.75
N PRO A 80 20.04 -10.03 -29.47
CA PRO A 80 21.34 -9.53 -28.99
C PRO A 80 21.18 -8.38 -27.97
N LEU A 81 20.18 -8.48 -27.10
CA LEU A 81 19.87 -7.51 -26.05
C LEU A 81 20.13 -8.18 -24.70
N SER A 82 20.72 -7.45 -23.76
CA SER A 82 21.00 -8.00 -22.43
C SER A 82 19.71 -8.15 -21.62
N PHE A 83 19.72 -9.10 -20.68
CA PHE A 83 18.60 -9.38 -19.77
C PHE A 83 18.08 -8.12 -19.08
N VAL A 84 19.00 -7.23 -18.70
CA VAL A 84 18.72 -5.97 -17.99
C VAL A 84 17.87 -5.00 -18.83
N TYR A 85 17.94 -5.05 -20.16
CA TYR A 85 17.14 -4.19 -21.03
C TYR A 85 15.75 -4.76 -21.32
N ILE A 86 15.63 -6.08 -21.48
CA ILE A 86 14.34 -6.72 -21.81
C ILE A 86 13.46 -6.88 -20.56
N PHE A 87 14.05 -7.15 -19.40
CA PHE A 87 13.34 -7.41 -18.15
C PHE A 87 12.36 -6.29 -17.73
N PRO A 88 12.73 -5.00 -17.68
CA PRO A 88 11.79 -3.95 -17.29
C PRO A 88 10.63 -3.81 -18.29
N VAL A 89 10.86 -4.09 -19.58
CA VAL A 89 9.82 -4.02 -20.62
C VAL A 89 8.80 -5.15 -20.46
N THR A 90 9.27 -6.38 -20.21
CA THR A 90 8.38 -7.53 -19.97
C THR A 90 7.61 -7.40 -18.66
N VAL A 91 8.25 -6.90 -17.60
CA VAL A 91 7.57 -6.59 -16.32
C VAL A 91 6.48 -5.53 -16.52
N ALA A 92 6.74 -4.47 -17.28
CA ALA A 92 5.74 -3.45 -17.58
C ALA A 92 4.56 -4.03 -18.38
N PHE A 93 4.83 -4.86 -19.39
CA PHE A 93 3.80 -5.53 -20.17
C PHE A 93 2.91 -6.44 -19.31
N PHE A 94 3.50 -7.33 -18.52
CA PHE A 94 2.72 -8.22 -17.65
C PHE A 94 2.02 -7.48 -16.51
N SER A 95 2.53 -6.33 -16.08
CA SER A 95 1.83 -5.46 -15.14
C SER A 95 0.53 -4.91 -15.73
N ILE A 96 0.54 -4.49 -17.00
CA ILE A 96 -0.69 -4.07 -17.71
C ILE A 96 -1.67 -5.26 -17.82
N VAL A 97 -1.17 -6.45 -18.15
CA VAL A 97 -2.00 -7.66 -18.21
C VAL A 97 -2.64 -7.97 -16.86
N LEU A 98 -1.90 -7.82 -15.76
CA LEU A 98 -2.44 -8.00 -14.41
C LEU A 98 -3.50 -6.94 -14.08
N ILE A 99 -3.31 -5.69 -14.49
CA ILE A 99 -4.31 -4.61 -14.30
C ILE A 99 -5.60 -4.90 -15.08
N VAL A 100 -5.52 -5.46 -16.28
CA VAL A 100 -6.71 -5.81 -17.08
C VAL A 100 -7.43 -7.05 -16.52
N LYS A 101 -6.70 -7.95 -15.86
CA LYS A 101 -7.26 -9.17 -15.27
C LYS A 101 -7.84 -8.95 -13.87
N GLY A 102 -7.32 -7.95 -13.13
CA GLY A 102 -7.70 -7.59 -11.77
C GLY A 102 -8.94 -6.69 -11.70
#